data_AF-A0A0D0CNY1-F1
#
_entry.id   AF-A0A0D0CNY1-F1
#
_cell.length_a   1.000
_cell.length_b   1.000
_cell.length_c   1.000
_cell.angle_alpha   90.00
_cell.angle_beta   90.00
_cell.angle_gamma   90.00
#
_symmetry.space_group_name_H-M   'P 1'
#
loop_
_entity.id
_entity.type
_entity.pdbx_description
1 polymer ?
#
loop_
_entity_poly.entity_id
_entity_poly.type
_entity_poly.pdbx_seq_one_letter_code
_entity_poly.pdbx_strand_id
1 'polypeptide(L)'
;MPTPTTQHPPPAVSTGWHLAAEEAADTLSTSFLVTETPLTSAHRLPPFVPSELTWTPTRKWKHQLLDRDPENETELTYQNALRQSYTCEDQSTAELTKMHSAVVLQSMFCDRLSSQLAAQEEKQKKNAQKKKGKLVGDGLPRLLTSDEFHNHVVEHKKAIVDKEVAWEEWRKQRDE
;
A
#
# COMPACT_ATOMS: atom_id res chain seq x y z
N MET A 1 35.45 29.88 -20.91
CA MET A 1 34.15 29.43 -20.36
C MET A 1 34.23 27.92 -20.18
N PRO A 2 34.49 27.40 -18.96
CA PRO A 2 34.54 25.97 -18.72
C PRO A 2 33.12 25.41 -18.49
N THR A 3 32.87 24.21 -19.00
CA THR A 3 31.63 23.44 -18.80
C THR A 3 31.59 22.80 -17.39
N PRO A 4 30.42 22.65 -16.76
CA PRO A 4 30.32 21.97 -15.48
C PRO A 4 30.44 20.46 -15.66
N THR A 5 31.36 19.86 -14.91
CA THR A 5 31.51 18.41 -14.78
C THR A 5 30.35 17.85 -13.95
N THR A 6 29.49 17.03 -14.55
CA THR A 6 28.46 16.26 -13.84
C THR A 6 29.13 15.17 -13.01
N GLN A 7 29.23 15.42 -11.71
CA GLN A 7 29.69 14.45 -10.71
C GLN A 7 28.54 13.46 -10.45
N HIS A 8 28.70 12.22 -10.89
CA HIS A 8 27.77 11.13 -10.57
C HIS A 8 27.98 10.74 -9.09
N PRO A 9 26.92 10.68 -8.25
CA PRO A 9 27.07 10.18 -6.89
C PRO A 9 27.38 8.66 -6.92
N PRO A 10 28.23 8.15 -6.01
CA PRO A 10 28.54 6.72 -5.92
C PRO A 10 27.28 5.94 -5.50
N PRO A 11 27.10 4.68 -5.97
CA PRO A 11 26.00 3.84 -5.54
C PRO A 11 26.12 3.61 -4.03
N ALA A 12 25.00 3.82 -3.31
CA ALA A 12 24.92 3.62 -1.88
C ALA A 12 25.37 2.21 -1.52
N VAL A 13 26.33 2.11 -0.60
CA VAL A 13 26.81 0.84 -0.05
C VAL A 13 25.65 0.24 0.75
N SER A 14 25.04 -0.81 0.19
CA SER A 14 23.94 -1.56 0.82
C SER A 14 24.44 -2.22 2.09
N THR A 15 24.04 -1.67 3.24
CA THR A 15 24.27 -2.20 4.58
C THR A 15 23.53 -3.53 4.75
N GLY A 16 24.13 -4.53 5.40
CA GLY A 16 23.57 -5.89 5.53
C GLY A 16 22.14 -6.00 6.10
N TRP A 17 21.64 -4.95 6.75
CA TRP A 17 20.24 -4.85 7.19
C TRP A 17 19.25 -4.70 6.02
N HIS A 18 19.66 -4.13 4.88
CA HIS A 18 18.82 -4.02 3.68
C HIS A 18 18.52 -5.39 3.07
N LEU A 19 19.51 -6.28 2.99
CA LEU A 19 19.32 -7.63 2.46
C LEU A 19 18.33 -8.45 3.29
N ALA A 20 18.43 -8.40 4.62
CA ALA A 20 17.50 -9.09 5.51
C ALA A 20 16.08 -8.50 5.45
N ALA A 21 15.97 -7.17 5.32
CA ALA A 21 14.68 -6.51 5.16
C ALA A 21 14.02 -6.82 3.81
N GLU A 22 14.81 -6.93 2.74
CA GLU A 22 14.33 -7.28 1.40
C GLU A 22 13.85 -8.75 1.35
N GLU A 23 14.58 -9.69 1.95
CA GLU A 23 14.18 -11.09 2.06
C GLU A 23 12.87 -11.27 2.87
N ALA A 24 12.75 -10.57 4.01
CA ALA A 24 11.52 -10.57 4.79
C ALA A 24 10.36 -9.91 4.03
N ALA A 25 10.63 -8.85 3.26
CA ALA A 25 9.63 -8.15 2.47
C ALA A 25 9.12 -8.99 1.29
N ASP A 26 9.99 -9.76 0.63
CA ASP A 26 9.59 -10.72 -0.40
C ASP A 26 8.71 -11.83 0.17
N THR A 27 9.10 -12.36 1.34
CA THR A 27 8.32 -13.40 2.04
C THR A 27 6.92 -12.91 2.43
N LEU A 28 6.80 -11.62 2.77
CA LEU A 28 5.54 -11.01 3.19
C LEU A 28 4.78 -10.30 2.05
N SER A 29 5.26 -10.39 0.81
CA SER A 29 4.75 -9.66 -0.36
C SER A 29 4.69 -8.13 -0.15
N THR A 30 5.58 -7.58 0.66
CA THR A 30 5.75 -6.15 0.95
C THR A 30 6.98 -5.53 0.29
N SER A 31 7.57 -6.21 -0.70
CA SER A 31 8.72 -5.70 -1.47
C SER A 31 8.47 -4.32 -2.11
N PHE A 32 7.21 -4.00 -2.39
CA PHE A 32 6.76 -2.69 -2.86
C PHE A 32 7.05 -1.53 -1.88
N LEU A 33 7.33 -1.80 -0.60
CA LEU A 33 7.75 -0.78 0.37
C LEU A 33 9.24 -0.42 0.22
N VAL A 34 10.04 -1.33 -0.33
CA VAL A 34 11.49 -1.18 -0.51
C VAL A 34 11.82 -0.70 -1.92
N THR A 35 11.04 -1.13 -2.92
CA THR A 35 11.24 -0.74 -4.31
C THR A 35 10.59 0.61 -4.61
N GLU A 36 11.28 1.50 -5.33
CA GLU A 36 10.79 2.83 -5.73
C GLU A 36 9.65 2.82 -6.78
N THR A 37 8.97 1.69 -6.97
CA THR A 37 7.87 1.58 -7.93
C THR A 37 6.62 2.27 -7.41
N PRO A 38 5.85 2.95 -8.27
CA PRO A 38 4.63 3.62 -7.85
C PRO A 38 3.60 2.62 -7.29
N LEU A 39 3.04 2.97 -6.12
CA LEU A 39 2.01 2.20 -5.46
C LEU A 39 0.76 2.09 -6.35
N THR A 40 0.47 0.87 -6.79
CA THR A 40 -0.80 0.48 -7.42
C THR A 40 -1.77 -0.13 -6.43
N SER A 41 -3.05 -0.25 -6.82
CA SER A 41 -4.09 -0.90 -6.04
C SER A 41 -3.87 -2.39 -5.75
N ALA A 42 -2.94 -3.04 -6.46
CA ALA A 42 -2.60 -4.45 -6.27
C ALA A 42 -1.75 -4.70 -5.02
N HIS A 43 -1.09 -3.67 -4.47
CA HIS A 43 -0.26 -3.79 -3.28
C HIS A 43 -1.13 -3.85 -2.03
N ARG A 44 -1.22 -5.03 -1.42
CA ARG A 44 -1.96 -5.25 -0.18
C ARG A 44 -1.00 -5.48 0.97
N LEU A 45 -1.29 -4.81 2.09
CA LEU A 45 -0.60 -5.11 3.35
C LEU A 45 -1.15 -6.41 3.93
N PRO A 46 -0.31 -7.21 4.61
CA PRO A 46 -0.76 -8.36 5.36
C PRO A 46 -1.84 -7.94 6.38
N PRO A 47 -2.95 -8.69 6.49
CA PRO A 47 -3.98 -8.37 7.46
C PRO A 47 -3.40 -8.49 8.86
N PHE A 48 -3.47 -7.40 9.63
CA PHE A 48 -3.17 -7.46 11.05
C PHE A 48 -4.29 -8.23 11.74
N VAL A 49 -3.96 -9.39 12.28
CA VAL A 49 -4.83 -10.12 13.20
C VAL A 49 -4.33 -9.78 14.60
N PRO A 50 -5.05 -8.92 15.36
CA PRO A 50 -4.71 -8.74 16.75
C PRO A 50 -4.77 -10.13 17.39
N SER A 51 -3.66 -10.59 17.95
CA SER A 51 -3.73 -11.72 18.86
C SER A 51 -4.72 -11.29 19.94
N GLU A 52 -5.74 -12.10 20.22
CA GLU A 52 -6.59 -11.84 21.37
C GLU A 52 -5.64 -11.62 22.53
N LEU A 53 -5.66 -10.42 23.11
CA LEU A 53 -4.95 -10.20 24.35
C LEU A 53 -5.59 -11.19 25.31
N THR A 54 -4.94 -12.34 25.47
CA THR A 54 -5.09 -13.24 26.60
C THR A 54 -4.46 -12.51 27.77
N TRP A 55 -5.07 -11.36 28.09
CA TRP A 55 -4.84 -10.60 29.27
C TRP A 55 -5.23 -11.52 30.39
N THR A 56 -4.25 -12.26 30.91
CA THR A 56 -4.45 -13.06 32.09
C THR A 56 -5.05 -12.12 33.14
N PRO A 57 -6.19 -12.49 33.74
CA PRO A 57 -6.89 -11.64 34.68
C PRO A 57 -6.16 -11.57 36.03
N THR A 58 -4.85 -11.30 36.05
CA THR A 58 -4.09 -10.98 37.27
C THR A 58 -4.70 -9.77 37.98
N ARG A 59 -5.27 -8.83 37.22
CA ARG A 59 -6.00 -7.67 37.77
C ARG A 59 -7.31 -8.02 38.49
N LYS A 60 -7.91 -9.19 38.25
CA LYS A 60 -9.08 -9.64 39.03
C LYS A 60 -8.69 -10.06 40.44
N TRP A 61 -7.42 -10.34 40.68
CA TRP A 61 -6.89 -10.56 42.01
C TRP A 61 -6.42 -9.22 42.56
N LYS A 62 -7.36 -8.44 43.10
CA LYS A 62 -6.97 -7.40 44.06
C LYS A 62 -6.19 -8.12 45.16
N HIS A 63 -4.88 -7.93 45.17
CA HIS A 63 -4.06 -8.47 46.24
C HIS A 63 -4.50 -7.73 47.50
N GLN A 64 -5.23 -8.44 48.37
CA GLN A 64 -5.61 -7.97 49.71
C GLN A 64 -4.39 -7.44 50.49
N LEU A 65 -3.19 -7.86 50.08
CA LEU A 65 -1.90 -7.36 50.54
C LEU A 65 -1.71 -5.84 50.36
N LEU A 66 -2.23 -5.22 49.29
CA LEU A 66 -2.10 -3.77 49.07
C LEU A 66 -3.10 -2.93 49.90
N ASP A 67 -4.13 -3.58 50.45
CA ASP A 67 -5.17 -2.94 51.28
C ASP A 67 -4.82 -2.98 52.79
N ARG A 68 -3.79 -3.74 53.19
CA ARG A 68 -3.33 -3.87 54.58
C ARG A 68 -2.15 -2.94 54.86
N ASP A 69 -2.16 -2.35 56.06
CA ASP A 69 -1.00 -1.62 56.56
C ASP A 69 0.16 -2.59 56.81
N PRO A 70 1.38 -2.29 56.33
CA PRO A 70 2.52 -3.18 56.49
C PRO A 70 2.95 -3.25 57.96
N GLU A 71 3.10 -4.47 58.48
CA GLU A 71 3.53 -4.68 59.87
C GLU A 71 5.07 -4.64 59.99
N ASN A 72 5.79 -4.89 58.90
CA ASN A 72 7.24 -4.99 58.86
C ASN A 72 7.84 -4.22 57.66
N GLU A 73 9.09 -3.76 57.78
CA GLU A 73 9.83 -3.08 56.72
C GLU A 73 9.94 -3.96 55.45
N THR A 74 10.11 -5.28 55.63
CA THR A 74 10.14 -6.22 54.50
C THR A 74 8.79 -6.32 53.77
N GLU A 75 7.68 -6.18 54.48
CA GLU A 75 6.37 -6.20 53.86
C GLU A 75 6.14 -4.91 53.07
N LEU A 76 6.56 -3.77 53.63
CA LEU A 76 6.53 -2.48 52.94
C LEU A 76 7.32 -2.52 51.62
N THR A 77 8.50 -3.14 51.60
CA THR A 77 9.28 -3.26 50.35
C THR A 77 8.58 -4.12 49.31
N TYR A 78 7.97 -5.25 49.69
CA TYR A 78 7.18 -6.07 48.76
C TYR A 78 5.93 -5.35 48.24
N GLN A 79 5.20 -4.65 49.11
CA GLN A 79 4.06 -3.84 48.68
C GLN A 79 4.47 -2.75 47.69
N ASN A 80 5.61 -2.09 47.92
CA ASN A 80 6.15 -1.09 47.00
C ASN A 80 6.56 -1.70 45.66
N ALA A 81 7.27 -2.83 45.67
CA ALA A 81 7.65 -3.54 44.44
C ALA A 81 6.42 -3.97 43.62
N LEU A 82 5.37 -4.44 44.29
CA LEU A 82 4.11 -4.83 43.66
C LEU A 82 3.33 -3.64 43.09
N ARG A 83 3.31 -2.50 43.78
CA ARG A 83 2.74 -1.25 43.23
C ARG A 83 3.51 -0.81 41.99
N GLN A 84 4.84 -0.87 42.04
CA GLN A 84 5.68 -0.51 40.91
C GLN A 84 5.45 -1.42 39.70
N SER A 85 5.37 -2.74 39.90
CA SER A 85 5.08 -3.67 38.80
C SER A 85 3.74 -3.36 38.16
N TYR A 86 2.70 -3.07 38.95
CA TYR A 86 1.39 -2.67 38.42
C TYR A 86 1.42 -1.37 37.64
N THR A 87 2.15 -0.36 38.11
CA THR A 87 2.29 0.88 37.34
C THR A 87 3.00 0.64 36.00
N CYS A 88 3.97 -0.27 35.97
CA CYS A 88 4.69 -0.62 34.74
C CYS A 88 3.80 -1.42 33.78
N GLU A 89 3.03 -2.39 34.29
CA GLU A 89 2.02 -3.12 33.50
C GLU A 89 0.96 -2.17 32.94
N ASP A 90 0.35 -1.32 33.77
CA ASP A 90 -0.66 -0.34 33.32
C ASP A 90 -0.10 0.59 32.21
N GLN A 91 1.17 1.00 32.31
CA GLN A 91 1.83 1.81 31.28
C GLN A 91 2.05 1.03 29.97
N SER A 92 2.70 -0.12 30.03
CA SER A 92 3.00 -0.93 28.84
C SER A 92 1.72 -1.34 28.08
N THR A 93 0.62 -1.44 28.79
CA THR A 93 -0.64 -1.94 28.26
C THR A 93 -1.49 -0.82 27.68
N ALA A 94 -1.41 0.37 28.27
CA ALA A 94 -1.87 1.59 27.61
C ALA A 94 -1.11 1.84 26.30
N GLU A 95 0.20 1.64 26.27
CA GLU A 95 1.02 1.76 25.06
C GLU A 95 0.66 0.73 24.00
N LEU A 96 0.52 -0.54 24.39
CA LEU A 96 0.10 -1.62 23.48
C LEU A 96 -1.29 -1.35 22.89
N THR A 97 -2.23 -0.90 23.71
CA THR A 97 -3.58 -0.52 23.26
C THR A 97 -3.52 0.62 22.25
N LYS A 98 -2.68 1.63 22.51
CA LYS A 98 -2.46 2.74 21.58
C LYS A 98 -1.87 2.23 20.25
N MET A 99 -0.87 1.36 20.29
CA MET A 99 -0.28 0.77 19.09
C MET A 99 -1.31 -0.04 18.29
N HIS A 100 -2.08 -0.91 18.96
CA HIS A 100 -3.15 -1.67 18.30
C HIS A 100 -4.18 -0.75 17.64
N SER A 101 -4.61 0.31 18.33
CA SER A 101 -5.54 1.27 17.75
C SER A 101 -4.97 1.97 16.52
N ALA A 102 -3.68 2.32 16.53
CA ALA A 102 -3.01 2.95 15.40
C ALA A 102 -2.93 2.01 14.19
N VAL A 103 -2.58 0.75 14.41
CA VAL A 103 -2.51 -0.27 13.34
C VAL A 103 -3.87 -0.51 12.71
N VAL A 104 -4.94 -0.61 13.52
CA VAL A 104 -6.32 -0.77 12.99
C VAL A 104 -6.71 0.44 12.14
N LEU A 105 -6.47 1.66 12.62
CA LEU A 105 -6.78 2.87 11.86
C LEU A 105 -5.97 2.96 10.56
N GLN A 106 -4.69 2.59 10.61
CA GLN A 106 -3.83 2.57 9.43
C GLN A 106 -4.32 1.56 8.40
N SER A 107 -4.72 0.36 8.83
CA SER A 107 -5.32 -0.65 7.94
C SER A 107 -6.54 -0.10 7.24
N MET A 108 -7.48 0.51 7.97
CA MET A 108 -8.69 1.11 7.40
C MET A 108 -8.36 2.24 6.41
N PHE A 109 -7.33 3.03 6.70
CA PHE A 109 -6.88 4.08 5.79
C PHE A 109 -6.30 3.50 4.50
N CYS A 110 -5.43 2.49 4.59
CA CYS A 110 -4.85 1.80 3.44
C CYS A 110 -5.93 1.14 2.57
N ASP A 111 -6.98 0.56 3.16
CA ASP A 111 -8.11 -0.01 2.42
C ASP A 111 -8.88 1.05 1.61
N ARG A 112 -9.07 2.24 2.19
CA ARG A 112 -9.68 3.38 1.47
C ARG A 112 -8.79 3.86 0.34
N LEU A 113 -7.49 4.01 0.60
CA LEU A 113 -6.53 4.49 -0.38
C LEU A 113 -6.41 3.52 -1.57
N SER A 114 -6.30 2.22 -1.31
CA SER A 114 -6.24 1.19 -2.35
C SER A 114 -7.51 1.17 -3.21
N SER A 115 -8.68 1.37 -2.60
CA SER A 115 -9.96 1.50 -3.32
C SER A 115 -10.00 2.72 -4.24
N GLN A 116 -9.47 3.86 -3.78
CA GLN A 116 -9.36 5.08 -4.61
C GLN A 116 -8.39 4.90 -5.77
N LEU A 117 -7.23 4.27 -5.51
CA LEU A 117 -6.26 3.93 -6.55
C LEU A 117 -6.87 3.00 -7.60
N ALA A 118 -7.60 1.96 -7.18
CA ALA A 118 -8.27 1.05 -8.10
C ALA A 118 -9.27 1.79 -9.01
N ALA A 119 -10.09 2.68 -8.43
CA ALA A 119 -11.03 3.49 -9.19
C ALA A 119 -10.32 4.44 -10.19
N GLN A 120 -9.20 5.04 -9.79
CA GLN A 120 -8.40 5.90 -10.64
C GLN A 120 -7.74 5.12 -11.79
N GLU A 121 -7.13 3.97 -11.50
CA GLU A 121 -6.51 3.07 -12.48
C GLU A 121 -7.55 2.62 -13.51
N GLU A 122 -8.74 2.21 -13.07
CA GLU A 122 -9.83 1.83 -13.97
C GLU A 122 -10.31 3.00 -14.84
N LYS A 123 -10.40 4.21 -14.27
CA LYS A 123 -10.73 5.42 -15.04
C LYS A 123 -9.65 5.72 -16.08
N GLN A 124 -8.38 5.58 -15.73
CA GLN A 124 -7.25 5.77 -16.65
C GLN A 124 -7.26 4.72 -17.77
N LYS A 125 -7.46 3.44 -17.46
CA LYS A 125 -7.60 2.37 -18.47
C LYS A 125 -8.73 2.66 -19.44
N LYS A 126 -9.91 3.01 -18.93
CA LYS A 126 -11.08 3.39 -19.76
C LYS A 126 -10.78 4.60 -20.64
N ASN A 127 -10.11 5.62 -20.11
CA ASN A 127 -9.73 6.80 -20.88
C ASN A 127 -8.69 6.49 -21.95
N ALA A 128 -7.67 5.67 -21.64
CA ALA A 128 -6.68 5.23 -22.60
C ALA A 128 -7.32 4.43 -23.74
N GLN A 129 -8.27 3.53 -23.42
CA GLN A 129 -9.02 2.78 -24.42
C GLN A 129 -9.89 3.68 -25.30
N LYS A 130 -10.54 4.71 -24.74
CA LYS A 130 -11.29 5.71 -25.50
C LYS A 130 -10.39 6.58 -26.39
N LYS A 131 -9.17 6.90 -25.95
CA LYS A 131 -8.21 7.70 -26.73
C LYS A 131 -7.54 6.89 -27.84
N LYS A 132 -7.46 5.57 -27.74
CA LYS A 132 -6.86 4.68 -28.75
C LYS A 132 -7.51 4.75 -30.14
N GLY A 133 -8.71 5.32 -30.26
CA GLY A 133 -9.39 5.60 -31.54
C GLY A 133 -9.45 7.09 -31.93
N LYS A 134 -8.82 7.99 -31.16
CA LYS A 134 -8.81 9.43 -31.49
C LYS A 134 -7.54 9.76 -32.27
N LEU A 135 -7.73 10.28 -33.47
CA LEU A 135 -6.67 10.70 -34.40
C LEU A 135 -5.72 11.77 -33.81
N VAL A 136 -6.15 12.47 -32.74
CA VAL A 136 -5.33 13.41 -31.94
C VAL A 136 -5.61 13.14 -30.46
N GLY A 137 -4.80 12.28 -29.82
CA GLY A 137 -4.99 11.87 -28.42
C GLY A 137 -4.61 12.92 -27.37
N ASP A 138 -3.77 13.89 -27.78
CA ASP A 138 -3.10 14.84 -26.87
C ASP A 138 -3.90 16.12 -26.66
N GLY A 139 -4.94 16.36 -27.48
CA GLY A 139 -5.75 17.58 -27.42
C GLY A 139 -5.04 18.86 -27.89
N LEU A 140 -3.77 18.75 -28.32
CA LEU A 140 -3.01 19.85 -28.89
C LEU A 140 -3.37 20.06 -30.37
N PRO A 141 -3.50 21.31 -30.84
CA PRO A 141 -3.68 21.60 -32.26
C PRO A 141 -2.47 21.07 -33.04
N ARG A 142 -2.68 20.06 -33.88
CA ARG A 142 -1.68 19.59 -34.85
C ARG A 142 -2.03 20.10 -36.24
N LEU A 143 -1.00 20.48 -36.99
CA LEU A 143 -1.14 20.90 -38.37
C LEU A 143 -1.47 19.66 -39.24
N LEU A 144 -2.67 19.66 -39.83
CA LEU A 144 -3.27 18.53 -40.54
C LEU A 144 -2.66 18.25 -41.92
N THR A 145 -1.64 19.01 -42.32
CA THR A 145 -0.93 18.87 -43.60
C THR A 145 0.29 17.95 -43.55
N SER A 146 0.63 17.40 -42.38
CA SER A 146 1.73 16.44 -42.29
C SER A 146 1.37 15.09 -42.92
N ASP A 147 2.32 14.47 -43.60
CA ASP A 147 2.15 13.13 -44.18
C ASP A 147 1.76 12.08 -43.12
N GLU A 148 2.22 12.28 -41.88
CA GLU A 148 1.83 11.47 -40.71
C GLU A 148 0.30 11.47 -40.50
N PHE A 149 -0.36 12.63 -40.65
CA PHE A 149 -1.81 12.72 -40.50
C PHE A 149 -2.53 11.97 -41.62
N HIS A 150 -2.07 12.11 -42.86
CA HIS A 150 -2.65 11.39 -44.00
C HIS A 150 -2.57 9.87 -43.79
N ASN A 151 -1.40 9.38 -43.38
CA ASN A 151 -1.18 7.96 -43.08
C ASN A 151 -2.13 7.46 -41.97
N HIS A 152 -2.28 8.21 -40.88
CA HIS A 152 -3.22 7.85 -39.82
C HIS A 152 -4.69 7.81 -40.26
N VAL A 153 -5.12 8.72 -41.15
CA VAL A 153 -6.48 8.70 -41.72
C VAL A 153 -6.69 7.46 -42.59
N VAL A 154 -5.71 7.12 -43.42
CA VAL A 154 -5.77 5.93 -44.29
C VAL A 154 -5.84 4.65 -43.45
N GLU A 155 -4.99 4.51 -42.43
CA GLU A 155 -5.03 3.38 -41.49
C GLU A 155 -6.36 3.28 -40.75
N HIS A 156 -6.90 4.41 -40.26
CA HIS A 156 -8.18 4.41 -39.55
C HIS A 156 -9.33 3.96 -40.46
N LYS A 157 -9.36 4.42 -41.72
CA LYS A 157 -10.37 3.98 -42.71
C LYS A 157 -10.25 2.49 -43.00
N LYS A 158 -9.04 1.98 -43.20
CA LYS A 158 -8.79 0.55 -43.40
C LYS A 158 -9.28 -0.27 -42.20
N ALA A 159 -8.96 0.16 -40.99
CA ALA A 159 -9.40 -0.51 -39.76
C ALA A 159 -10.92 -0.49 -39.53
N ILE A 160 -11.64 0.52 -40.04
CA ILE A 160 -13.11 0.52 -40.04
C ILE A 160 -13.63 -0.58 -40.96
N VAL A 161 -13.14 -0.62 -42.20
CA VAL A 161 -13.57 -1.61 -43.21
C VAL A 161 -13.29 -3.03 -42.70
N ASP A 162 -12.09 -3.29 -42.18
CA ASP A 162 -11.71 -4.61 -41.67
C ASP A 162 -12.61 -5.07 -40.50
N LYS A 163 -13.03 -4.14 -39.62
CA LYS A 163 -13.95 -4.44 -38.52
C LYS A 163 -15.36 -4.74 -39.01
N GLU A 164 -15.82 -4.04 -40.04
CA GLU A 164 -17.17 -4.21 -40.60
C GLU A 164 -17.29 -5.57 -41.30
N VAL A 165 -16.26 -5.94 -42.07
CA VAL A 165 -16.13 -7.28 -42.68
C VAL A 165 -16.11 -8.38 -41.61
N ALA A 166 -15.28 -8.24 -40.57
CA ALA A 166 -15.22 -9.22 -39.49
C ALA A 166 -16.56 -9.34 -38.72
N TRP A 167 -17.31 -8.25 -38.57
CA TRP A 167 -18.63 -8.26 -37.93
C TRP A 167 -19.66 -8.99 -38.79
N GLU A 168 -19.62 -8.80 -40.11
CA GLU A 168 -20.49 -9.48 -41.06
C GLU A 168 -20.20 -10.99 -41.15
N GLU A 169 -18.92 -11.38 -41.13
CA GLU A 169 -18.51 -12.79 -41.04
C GLU A 169 -19.00 -13.44 -39.75
N TRP A 170 -18.83 -12.76 -38.61
CA TRP A 170 -19.33 -13.24 -37.32
C TRP A 170 -20.86 -13.34 -37.28
N ARG A 171 -21.58 -12.39 -37.92
CA ARG A 171 -23.04 -12.46 -38.03
C ARG A 171 -23.47 -13.69 -38.83
N LYS A 172 -22.83 -13.96 -39.97
CA LYS A 172 -23.13 -15.14 -40.80
C LYS A 172 -22.88 -16.46 -40.06
N GLN A 173 -21.78 -16.58 -39.31
CA GLN A 173 -21.47 -17.80 -38.54
C GLN A 173 -22.45 -18.13 -37.41
N ARG A 174 -23.25 -17.15 -36.97
CA ARG A 174 -24.26 -17.34 -35.92
C ARG A 174 -25.63 -17.70 -36.49
N ASP A 175 -25.86 -17.40 -37.77
CA ASP A 175 -27.11 -17.66 -38.48
C ASP A 175 -27.09 -19.00 -39.26
N GLU A 176 -25.95 -19.72 -39.24
CA GLU A 176 -25.76 -21.12 -39.68
C GLU A 176 -25.86 -22.10 -38.50
#